data_AF-A0A970DNE2-F1
#
_entry.id   AF-A0A970DNE2-F1
#
_cell.length_a   1.000
_cell.length_b   1.000
_cell.length_c   1.000
_cell.angle_alpha   90.00
_cell.angle_beta   90.00
_cell.angle_gamma   90.00
#
_symmetry.space_group_name_H-M   'P 1'
#
loop_
_entity.id
_entity.type
_entity.pdbx_description
1 polymer ?
#
loop_
_entity_poly.entity_id
_entity_poly.type
_entity_poly.pdbx_seq_one_letter_code
_entity_poly.pdbx_strand_id
1 'polypeptide(L)' 'MTNNIGPFKKRENPFETRKVASSTARDKYTATMDRELRKRVRIASATKGIQISQFIEEACLEKLEREGF' A
#
# COMPACT_ATOMS: atom_id res chain seq x y z
N MET A 1 -9.93 -21.17 -32.49
CA MET A 1 -9.90 -20.64 -31.12
C MET A 1 -11.10 -19.73 -30.96
N THR A 2 -12.19 -20.23 -30.37
CA THR A 2 -13.47 -19.53 -30.26
C THR A 2 -13.53 -18.75 -28.95
N ASN A 3 -13.57 -17.42 -29.04
CA ASN A 3 -13.67 -16.54 -27.87
C ASN A 3 -15.07 -16.66 -27.25
N ASN A 4 -15.12 -16.92 -25.95
CA ASN A 4 -16.32 -16.96 -25.12
C ASN A 4 -17.15 -15.67 -25.26
N ILE A 5 -18.16 -15.70 -26.12
CA ILE A 5 -19.24 -14.70 -26.18
C ILE A 5 -20.40 -15.29 -25.38
N GLY A 6 -20.30 -15.21 -24.05
CA GLY A 6 -21.47 -15.37 -23.19
C GLY A 6 -22.38 -14.15 -23.34
N PRO A 7 -23.72 -14.28 -23.14
CA PRO A 7 -24.69 -13.21 -23.38
C PRO A 7 -24.61 -12.05 -22.38
N PHE A 8 -23.71 -12.11 -21.40
CA PHE A 8 -23.59 -11.10 -20.36
C PHE A 8 -22.45 -10.13 -20.70
N LYS A 9 -22.82 -8.94 -21.19
CA LYS A 9 -21.91 -7.80 -21.30
C LYS A 9 -21.48 -7.39 -19.90
N LYS A 10 -20.17 -7.37 -19.62
CA LYS A 10 -19.65 -6.85 -18.34
C LYS A 10 -20.19 -5.43 -18.15
N ARG A 11 -20.94 -5.21 -17.08
CA ARG A 11 -21.55 -3.92 -16.76
C ARG A 11 -20.42 -2.99 -16.32
N GLU A 12 -20.11 -1.98 -17.12
CA GLU A 12 -19.09 -0.99 -16.77
C GLU A 12 -19.54 -0.23 -15.52
N ASN A 13 -18.66 -0.13 -14.54
CA ASN A 13 -18.97 0.46 -13.25
C ASN A 13 -18.67 1.97 -13.34
N PRO A 14 -19.66 2.88 -13.25
CA PRO A 14 -19.44 4.31 -13.43
C PRO A 14 -18.57 4.95 -12.34
N PHE A 15 -18.24 4.19 -11.27
CA PHE A 15 -17.35 4.60 -10.19
C PHE A 15 -15.95 3.95 -10.27
N GLU A 16 -15.62 3.24 -11.36
CA GLU A 16 -14.23 2.84 -11.59
C GLU A 16 -13.38 4.06 -11.93
N THR A 17 -12.93 4.76 -10.89
CA THR A 17 -11.81 5.68 -11.00
C THR A 17 -10.60 4.87 -11.42
N ARG A 18 -10.14 5.07 -12.66
CA ARG A 18 -8.82 4.60 -13.11
C ARG A 18 -7.83 5.08 -12.06
N LYS A 19 -7.23 4.16 -11.30
CA LYS A 19 -6.11 4.48 -10.43
C LYS A 19 -5.02 5.03 -11.32
N VAL A 20 -4.88 6.36 -11.36
CA VAL A 20 -3.72 7.01 -11.96
C VAL A 20 -2.55 6.58 -11.11
N ALA A 21 -1.81 5.58 -11.56
CA ALA A 21 -0.54 5.22 -10.99
C ALA A 21 0.42 6.37 -11.31
N SER A 22 0.42 7.44 -10.50
CA SER A 22 1.55 8.34 -10.45
C SER A 22 2.68 7.59 -9.76
N SER A 23 3.37 6.74 -10.52
CA SER A 23 4.65 6.17 -10.11
C SER A 23 5.67 7.30 -10.08
N THR A 24 5.72 8.05 -8.99
CA THR A 24 7.05 8.42 -8.49
C THR A 24 7.80 7.09 -8.34
N ALA A 25 9.02 7.01 -8.85
CA ALA A 25 9.83 5.80 -8.94
C ALA A 25 10.26 5.30 -7.55
N ARG A 26 9.27 4.91 -6.73
CA ARG A 26 9.47 4.44 -5.37
C ARG A 26 9.45 2.93 -5.40
N ASP A 27 10.56 2.34 -5.00
CA ASP A 27 10.69 0.90 -4.92
C ASP A 27 9.67 0.35 -3.92
N LYS A 28 8.91 -0.63 -4.38
CA LYS A 28 7.93 -1.31 -3.55
C LYS A 28 8.60 -2.48 -2.85
N TYR A 29 8.71 -2.40 -1.54
CA TYR A 29 9.23 -3.48 -0.72
C TYR A 29 8.07 -4.29 -0.12
N THR A 30 8.22 -5.61 -0.12
CA THR A 30 7.36 -6.50 0.68
C THR A 30 8.19 -7.00 1.84
N ALA A 31 7.69 -6.78 3.07
CA ALA A 31 8.37 -7.18 4.29
C ALA A 31 7.45 -8.09 5.13
N THR A 32 8.03 -9.15 5.67
CA THR A 32 7.38 -9.97 6.70
C THR A 32 7.48 -9.26 8.04
N MET A 33 6.37 -9.19 8.77
CA MET A 33 6.33 -8.61 10.11
C MET A 33 5.55 -9.56 11.00
N ASP A 34 5.93 -9.64 12.26
CA ASP A 34 5.13 -10.33 13.26
C ASP A 34 3.71 -9.72 13.35
N ARG A 35 2.72 -10.56 13.66
CA ARG A 35 1.29 -10.20 13.66
C ARG A 35 0.99 -9.12 14.69
N GLU A 36 1.54 -9.24 15.89
CA GLU A 36 1.30 -8.28 16.98
C GLU A 36 1.95 -6.93 16.66
N LEU A 37 3.18 -6.97 16.14
CA LEU A 37 3.87 -5.78 15.65
C LEU A 37 3.05 -5.07 14.55
N ARG A 38 2.57 -5.81 13.55
CA ARG A 38 1.75 -5.25 12.46
C ARG A 38 0.49 -4.57 12.98
N LYS A 39 -0.17 -5.14 13.98
CA LYS A 39 -1.36 -4.55 14.60
C LYS A 39 -1.02 -3.22 15.28
N ARG A 40 0.06 -3.18 16.06
CA ARG A 40 0.52 -1.96 16.74
C ARG A 40 0.89 -0.85 15.75
N VAL A 41 1.65 -1.19 14.70
CA VAL A 41 2.03 -0.24 13.63
C VAL A 41 0.78 0.33 12.96
N ARG A 42 -0.20 -0.51 12.63
CA ARG A 42 -1.45 -0.06 11.99
C ARG A 42 -2.27 0.87 12.88
N ILE A 43 -2.33 0.61 14.18
CA ILE A 43 -3.02 1.48 15.13
C ILE A 43 -2.26 2.82 15.21
N ALA A 44 -0.94 2.78 15.40
CA ALA A 44 -0.12 3.98 15.52
C ALA A 44 -0.18 4.87 14.28
N SER A 45 -0.14 4.29 13.06
CA SER A 45 -0.28 5.05 11.82
C SER A 45 -1.65 5.71 11.72
N ALA A 46 -2.71 5.00 12.13
CA ALA A 46 -4.07 5.53 12.14
C ALA A 46 -4.23 6.67 13.17
N THR A 47 -3.66 6.54 14.37
CA THR A 47 -3.67 7.58 15.40
C THR A 47 -2.96 8.86 14.94
N LYS A 48 -1.88 8.73 14.15
CA LYS A 48 -1.17 9.87 13.55
C LYS A 48 -1.83 10.42 12.28
N GLY A 49 -2.88 9.76 11.76
CA GLY A 49 -3.56 10.17 10.53
C GLY A 49 -2.73 9.99 9.24
N ILE A 50 -1.69 9.15 9.26
CA ILE A 50 -0.79 8.95 8.12
C ILE A 50 -0.91 7.53 7.54
N GLN A 51 -0.48 7.36 6.28
CA GLN A 51 -0.46 6.05 5.64
C GLN A 51 0.57 5.12 6.29
N ILE A 52 0.26 3.83 6.34
CA ILE A 52 1.12 2.84 7.00
C ILE A 52 2.51 2.75 6.36
N SER A 53 2.62 2.94 5.04
CA SER A 53 3.89 2.97 4.32
C SER A 53 4.75 4.14 4.75
N GLN A 54 4.16 5.35 4.80
CA GLN A 54 4.83 6.55 5.26
C GLN A 54 5.29 6.43 6.72
N PHE A 55 4.42 5.89 7.58
CA PHE A 55 4.77 5.65 8.99
C PHE A 55 6.00 4.75 9.13
N ILE A 56 6.08 3.68 8.33
CA ILE A 56 7.23 2.75 8.36
C ILE A 56 8.49 3.46 7.87
N GLU A 57 8.40 4.26 6.80
CA GLU A 57 9.54 4.99 6.26
C GLU A 57 10.10 6.00 7.26
N GLU A 58 9.25 6.80 7.91
CA GLU A 58 9.65 7.75 8.95
C GLU A 58 10.33 7.02 10.12
N ALA A 59 9.78 5.89 10.57
CA ALA A 59 10.37 5.09 11.64
C ALA A 59 11.74 4.48 11.25
N CYS A 60 11.89 4.06 9.99
CA CYS A 60 13.17 3.56 9.47
C CYS A 60 14.22 4.68 9.39
N LEU A 61 13.84 5.88 8.94
CA LEU A 61 14.72 7.04 8.88
C LEU A 61 15.18 7.46 10.28
N GLU A 62 14.25 7.60 11.23
CA GLU A 62 14.57 7.94 12.62
C GLU A 62 15.55 6.92 13.23
N LYS A 63 15.38 5.64 12.91
CA LYS A 63 16.29 4.58 13.37
C LYS A 63 17.69 4.75 12.77
N LEU A 64 17.80 4.98 11.46
CA LEU A 64 19.09 5.17 10.78
C LEU A 64 19.82 6.40 11.32
N GLU A 65 19.12 7.52 11.51
CA GLU A 65 19.67 8.74 12.10
C GLU A 65 20.19 8.51 13.52
N ARG A 66 19.46 7.73 14.33
CA ARG A 66 19.85 7.39 15.70
C ARG A 66 21.07 6.47 15.75
N GLU A 67 21.12 5.48 14.85
CA GLU A 67 22.20 4.48 14.79
C GLU A 67 23.44 4.99 14.04
N GLY A 68 23.35 6.14 13.37
CA GLY A 68 24.48 6.81 12.73
C GLY A 68 24.98 6.14 11.45
N PHE A 69 24.05 5.58 10.66
CA PHE A 69 24.32 5.04 9.33
C PHE A 69 24.05 6.07 8.22
#